data_AF-A0A2D9T7V8-F1
#
_entry.id   AF-A0A2D9T7V8-F1
#
_cell.length_a   1.000
_cell.length_b   1.000
_cell.length_c   1.000
_cell.angle_alpha   90.00
_cell.angle_beta   90.00
_cell.angle_gamma   90.00
#
_symmetry.space_group_name_H-M   'P 1'
#
loop_
_entity.id
_entity.type
_entity.pdbx_description
1 polymer ?
#
loop_
_entity_poly.entity_id
_entity_poly.type
_entity_poly.pdbx_seq_one_letter_code
_entity_poly.pdbx_strand_id
1 'polypeptide(L)'
;MGPCNGACAEGVCEPSSGSCVACLVDGDCEGGVCLVDGADPANNACVGCRDDSECTDPDAAHCDAGTCAPCDDSAQCTDAGAGVCSAGSCVECDADDESACGSDVCD
;
A
#
# COMPACT_ATOMS: atom_id res chain seq x y z
N MET A 1 -1.38 -28.85 -23.18
CA MET A 1 -0.36 -28.03 -22.51
C MET A 1 -0.64 -28.04 -21.03
N GLY A 2 0.38 -28.30 -20.20
CA GLY A 2 0.34 -28.10 -18.75
C GLY A 2 1.05 -26.79 -18.39
N PRO A 3 0.92 -26.34 -17.14
CA PRO A 3 -0.04 -25.29 -16.79
C PRO A 3 0.28 -23.92 -17.39
N CYS A 4 1.56 -23.61 -17.62
CA CYS A 4 1.97 -22.33 -18.21
C CYS A 4 2.65 -22.41 -19.58
N ASN A 5 2.55 -23.54 -20.31
CA ASN A 5 2.98 -23.58 -21.71
C ASN A 5 1.91 -22.93 -22.61
N GLY A 6 1.73 -21.62 -22.45
CA GLY A 6 0.74 -20.82 -23.18
C GLY A 6 0.35 -19.49 -22.54
N ALA A 7 1.01 -19.11 -21.44
CA ALA A 7 0.81 -17.92 -20.62
C ALA A 7 -0.58 -17.84 -19.99
N CYS A 8 -0.59 -17.73 -18.67
CA CYS A 8 -1.78 -17.67 -17.84
C CYS A 8 -2.84 -16.76 -18.45
N ALA A 9 -4.10 -17.18 -18.44
CA ALA A 9 -5.19 -16.36 -18.98
C ALA A 9 -5.28 -15.01 -18.24
N GLU A 10 -4.96 -15.01 -16.95
CA GLU A 10 -4.75 -13.87 -16.08
C GLU A 10 -3.56 -14.15 -15.14
N GLY A 11 -2.83 -13.11 -14.75
CA GLY A 11 -1.69 -13.21 -13.84
C GLY A 11 -0.39 -13.73 -14.46
N VAL A 12 0.48 -14.31 -13.62
CA VAL A 12 1.87 -14.66 -13.94
C VAL A 12 2.13 -16.12 -13.59
N CYS A 13 3.03 -16.76 -14.35
CA CYS A 13 3.39 -18.14 -14.07
C CYS A 13 4.48 -18.24 -13.00
N GLU A 14 4.21 -19.01 -11.94
CA GLU A 14 5.22 -19.41 -10.95
C GLU A 14 6.04 -20.60 -11.50
N PRO A 15 7.32 -20.40 -11.85
CA PRO A 15 8.08 -21.39 -12.62
C PRO A 15 8.42 -22.68 -11.85
N SER A 16 8.35 -22.67 -10.53
CA SER A 16 8.72 -23.78 -9.64
C SER A 16 7.56 -24.76 -9.43
N SER A 17 6.34 -24.27 -9.20
CA SER A 17 5.12 -25.06 -9.09
C SER A 17 4.40 -25.26 -10.42
N GLY A 18 4.67 -24.38 -11.39
CA GLY A 18 3.92 -24.29 -12.64
C GLY A 18 2.53 -23.68 -12.48
N SER A 19 2.17 -23.11 -11.32
CA SER A 19 0.83 -22.54 -11.13
C SER A 19 0.74 -21.12 -11.67
N CYS A 20 -0.46 -20.74 -12.15
CA CYS A 20 -0.78 -19.35 -12.47
C CYS A 20 -1.27 -18.65 -11.20
N VAL A 21 -0.59 -17.58 -10.82
CA VAL A 21 -0.90 -16.78 -9.63
C VAL A 21 -1.13 -15.33 -10.05
N ALA A 22 -1.79 -14.53 -9.22
CA ALA A 22 -2.07 -13.14 -9.60
C ALA A 22 -0.77 -12.35 -9.83
N CYS A 23 0.23 -12.55 -8.97
CA CYS A 23 1.52 -11.89 -9.01
C CYS A 23 2.60 -12.69 -8.27
N LEU A 24 3.86 -12.40 -8.55
CA LEU A 24 5.04 -12.92 -7.87
C LEU A 24 5.93 -11.79 -7.33
N VAL A 25 5.91 -10.65 -8.00
CA VAL A 25 6.63 -9.43 -7.64
C VAL A 25 5.73 -8.22 -7.87
N ASP A 26 6.06 -7.09 -7.25
CA ASP A 26 5.24 -5.87 -7.36
C ASP A 26 5.06 -5.38 -8.80
N GLY A 27 6.08 -5.59 -9.65
CA GLY A 27 6.02 -5.23 -11.07
C GLY A 27 5.02 -6.02 -11.91
N ASP A 28 4.41 -7.06 -11.35
CA ASP A 28 3.32 -7.80 -12.00
C ASP A 28 1.97 -7.09 -11.87
N CYS A 29 1.86 -6.12 -10.96
CA CYS A 29 0.64 -5.38 -10.65
C CYS A 29 0.68 -3.99 -11.30
N GLU A 30 -0.33 -3.62 -12.09
CA GLU A 30 -0.40 -2.29 -12.70
C GLU A 30 -0.85 -1.25 -11.66
N GLY A 31 0.11 -0.55 -11.05
CA GLY A 31 -0.15 0.53 -10.10
C GLY A 31 -0.37 0.09 -8.65
N GLY A 32 0.15 -1.09 -8.28
CA GLY A 32 0.05 -1.62 -6.93
C GLY A 32 1.24 -2.50 -6.57
N VAL A 33 1.10 -3.24 -5.47
CA VAL A 33 2.11 -4.17 -4.96
C VAL A 33 1.56 -5.58 -4.90
N CYS A 34 2.46 -6.56 -4.97
CA CYS A 34 2.09 -7.95 -4.86
C CYS A 34 2.13 -8.36 -3.38
N LEU A 35 0.96 -8.62 -2.81
CA LEU A 35 0.87 -9.32 -1.54
C LEU A 35 1.13 -10.80 -1.79
N VAL A 36 2.35 -11.22 -1.45
CA VAL A 36 2.74 -12.62 -1.48
C VAL A 36 2.30 -13.31 -0.20
N ASP A 37 1.46 -14.32 -0.32
CA ASP A 37 1.11 -15.20 0.79
C ASP A 37 2.20 -16.28 0.91
N GLY A 38 2.88 -16.30 2.06
CA GLY A 38 3.98 -17.24 2.32
C GLY A 38 3.53 -18.69 2.56
N ALA A 39 2.23 -18.93 2.76
CA ALA A 39 1.66 -20.26 2.98
C ALA A 39 1.05 -20.85 1.71
N ASP A 40 0.37 -20.04 0.89
CA ASP A 40 -0.23 -20.49 -0.37
C ASP A 40 -0.15 -19.40 -1.47
N PRO A 41 0.70 -19.58 -2.49
CA PRO A 41 0.87 -18.59 -3.55
C PRO A 41 -0.38 -18.40 -4.43
N ALA A 42 -1.38 -19.28 -4.34
CA ALA A 42 -2.67 -19.06 -4.98
C ALA A 42 -3.45 -17.89 -4.36
N ASN A 43 -3.13 -17.49 -3.13
CA ASN A 43 -3.71 -16.32 -2.45
C ASN A 43 -2.94 -15.02 -2.73
N ASN A 44 -1.90 -15.07 -3.56
CA ASN A 44 -1.21 -13.84 -3.95
C ASN A 44 -2.20 -12.89 -4.61
N ALA A 45 -2.12 -11.61 -4.27
CA ALA A 45 -3.05 -10.61 -4.76
C ALA A 45 -2.32 -9.31 -5.09
N CYS A 46 -2.74 -8.67 -6.17
CA CYS A 46 -2.39 -7.29 -6.46
C CYS A 46 -3.29 -6.36 -5.64
N VAL A 47 -2.67 -5.49 -4.85
CA VAL A 47 -3.35 -4.54 -3.98
C VAL A 47 -2.71 -3.17 -4.11
N GLY A 48 -3.33 -2.13 -3.55
CA GLY A 48 -2.78 -0.77 -3.57
C GLY A 48 -1.57 -0.60 -2.66
N CYS A 49 -1.52 -1.32 -1.54
CA CYS A 49 -0.47 -1.19 -0.53
C CYS A 49 -0.34 -2.48 0.29
N ARG A 50 0.80 -2.69 0.93
CA ARG A 50 1.08 -3.72 1.94
C ARG A 50 1.22 -3.09 3.31
N ASP A 51 1.74 -1.87 3.36
CA ASP A 51 1.85 -1.05 4.56
C ASP A 51 1.75 0.45 4.22
N ASP A 52 1.69 1.27 5.27
CA ASP A 52 1.47 2.71 5.19
C ASP A 52 2.53 3.42 4.33
N SER A 53 3.75 2.87 4.22
CA SER A 53 4.83 3.51 3.47
C SER A 53 4.60 3.54 1.96
N GLU A 54 3.72 2.69 1.46
CA GLU A 54 3.31 2.67 0.05
C GLU A 54 2.17 3.66 -0.24
N CYS A 55 1.54 4.22 0.80
CA CYS A 55 0.46 5.19 0.72
C CYS A 55 0.99 6.62 0.87
N THR A 56 1.45 7.19 -0.25
CA THR A 56 2.06 8.54 -0.29
C THR A 56 1.06 9.69 -0.51
N ASP A 57 -0.22 9.37 -0.67
CA ASP A 57 -1.28 10.38 -0.77
C ASP A 57 -1.65 10.87 0.63
N PRO A 58 -1.55 12.18 0.92
CA PRO A 58 -1.90 12.69 2.24
C PRO A 58 -3.37 12.45 2.61
N ASP A 59 -4.29 12.39 1.66
CA ASP A 59 -5.71 12.08 1.95
C ASP A 59 -5.97 10.57 2.11
N ALA A 60 -4.95 9.74 1.89
CA ALA A 60 -5.05 8.30 1.97
C ALA A 60 -3.70 7.66 2.39
N ALA A 61 -3.17 8.02 3.56
CA ALA A 61 -1.84 7.58 4.01
C ALA A 61 -1.82 6.26 4.80
N HIS A 62 -2.98 5.69 5.12
CA HIS A 62 -3.09 4.44 5.88
C HIS A 62 -3.38 3.27 4.95
N CYS A 63 -2.63 2.18 5.06
CA CYS A 63 -2.91 0.96 4.33
C CYS A 63 -3.92 0.08 5.09
N ASP A 64 -5.21 0.19 4.75
CA ASP A 64 -6.26 -0.65 5.31
C ASP A 64 -6.63 -1.79 4.35
N ALA A 65 -6.40 -3.03 4.79
CA ALA A 65 -6.74 -4.25 4.06
C ALA A 65 -6.26 -4.26 2.59
N GLY A 66 -5.10 -3.67 2.32
CA GLY A 66 -4.49 -3.58 0.99
C GLY A 66 -4.95 -2.39 0.14
N THR A 67 -5.70 -1.45 0.71
CA THR A 67 -6.11 -0.23 0.03
C THR A 67 -5.71 0.98 0.86
N CYS A 68 -5.15 1.99 0.20
CA CYS A 68 -4.86 3.26 0.85
C CYS A 68 -6.17 3.96 1.26
N ALA A 69 -6.25 4.34 2.52
CA ALA A 69 -7.39 4.91 3.21
C ALA A 69 -6.94 6.12 4.03
N PRO A 70 -7.88 6.99 4.46
CA PRO A 70 -7.58 8.13 5.33
C PRO A 70 -6.78 7.71 6.56
N CYS A 71 -5.89 8.60 7.02
CA CYS A 71 -5.10 8.31 8.21
C CYS A 71 -5.98 8.22 9.46
N ASP A 72 -5.59 7.35 10.38
CA ASP A 72 -6.13 7.20 11.74
C ASP A 72 -5.14 7.70 12.81
N ASP A 73 -3.83 7.67 12.50
CA ASP A 73 -2.75 8.08 13.40
C ASP A 73 -1.62 8.78 12.64
N SER A 74 -0.98 9.73 13.29
CA SER A 74 0.14 10.52 12.74
C SER A 74 1.33 9.67 12.29
N ALA A 75 1.53 8.47 12.86
CA ALA A 75 2.58 7.55 12.42
C ALA A 75 2.47 7.17 10.93
N GLN A 76 1.26 7.14 10.40
CA GLN A 76 0.95 6.78 9.01
C GLN A 76 1.30 7.91 8.02
N CYS A 77 1.49 9.14 8.50
CA CYS A 77 1.76 10.29 7.65
C CYS A 77 3.23 10.45 7.26
N THR A 78 4.13 9.69 7.87
CA THR A 78 5.59 9.80 7.71
C THR A 78 6.02 9.80 6.24
N ASP A 79 5.43 8.92 5.42
CA ASP A 79 5.78 8.75 4.01
C ASP A 79 4.97 9.66 3.07
N ALA A 80 3.85 10.22 3.54
CA ALA A 80 3.08 11.25 2.85
C ALA A 80 3.73 12.65 2.94
N GLY A 81 4.88 12.77 3.62
CA GLY A 81 5.60 14.03 3.78
C GLY A 81 4.94 14.99 4.78
N ALA A 82 4.13 14.45 5.69
CA ALA A 82 3.40 15.19 6.72
C ALA A 82 3.57 14.50 8.08
N GLY A 83 3.53 15.27 9.17
CA GLY A 83 3.81 14.75 10.51
C GLY A 83 2.57 14.40 11.32
N VAL A 84 1.39 14.86 10.90
CA VAL A 84 0.17 14.83 11.71
C VAL A 84 -0.99 14.31 10.90
N CYS A 85 -1.73 13.37 11.48
CA CYS A 85 -3.03 12.99 10.95
C CYS A 85 -4.12 13.91 11.52
N SER A 86 -4.81 14.66 10.66
CA SER A 86 -5.93 15.51 11.05
C SER A 86 -7.15 15.23 10.19
N ALA A 87 -8.26 14.88 10.83
CA ALA A 87 -9.55 14.59 10.19
C ALA A 87 -9.48 13.58 9.01
N GLY A 88 -8.51 12.67 9.03
CA GLY A 88 -8.29 11.67 7.97
C GLY A 88 -7.28 12.06 6.90
N SER A 89 -6.72 13.27 6.96
CA SER A 89 -5.69 13.75 6.04
C SER A 89 -4.39 14.05 6.76
N CYS A 90 -3.27 13.74 6.10
CA CYS A 90 -1.95 14.05 6.59
C CYS A 90 -1.58 15.50 6.30
N VAL A 91 -1.31 16.24 7.36
CA VAL A 91 -0.93 17.65 7.34
C VAL A 91 0.41 17.84 8.05
N GLU A 92 1.15 18.86 7.64
CA GLU A 92 2.41 19.22 8.31
C GLU A 92 2.18 19.73 9.74
N CYS A 93 1.00 20.29 9.98
CA CYS A 93 0.62 20.99 11.20
C CYS A 93 -0.90 20.91 11.39
N ASP A 94 -1.35 20.84 12.64
CA ASP A 94 -2.77 20.92 12.98
C ASP A 94 -2.98 21.75 14.25
N ALA A 95 -4.08 22.51 14.31
CA ALA A 95 -4.42 23.37 15.43
C ALA A 95 -4.66 22.61 16.74
N ASP A 96 -5.01 21.32 16.68
CA ASP A 96 -5.15 20.44 17.83
C ASP A 96 -3.80 19.88 18.32
N ASP A 97 -2.75 19.87 17.48
CA ASP A 97 -1.38 19.47 17.82
C ASP A 97 -0.31 20.47 17.34
N GLU A 98 -0.34 21.64 17.96
CA GLU A 98 0.63 22.74 17.78
C GLU A 98 2.09 22.33 18.05
N SER A 99 2.34 21.17 18.69
CA SER A 99 3.70 20.69 18.96
C SER A 99 4.39 20.19 17.70
N ALA A 100 3.62 19.75 16.70
CA ALA A 100 4.13 19.35 15.40
C ALA A 100 4.44 20.55 14.49
N CYS A 101 3.84 21.71 14.76
CA CYS A 101 3.91 22.93 13.93
C CYS A 101 5.20 23.76 14.12
N GLY A 102 6.14 23.30 14.94
CA GLY A 102 7.41 23.99 15.15
C GLY A 102 7.25 25.42 15.68
N SER A 103 7.59 26.44 14.87
CA SER A 103 7.43 27.87 15.21
C SER A 103 6.28 28.55 14.47
N ASP A 104 5.59 27.83 13.58
CA ASP A 104 4.51 28.35 12.75
C ASP A 104 3.19 27.88 13.35
N VAL A 105 2.64 28.69 14.27
CA VAL A 105 1.30 28.56 14.86
C VAL A 105 0.25 28.57 13.74
N CYS A 106 -0.70 27.63 13.75
CA CYS A 106 -1.85 27.66 12.85
C CYS A 106 -2.81 28.79 13.30
N ASP A 107 -2.82 29.93 12.60
CA ASP A 107 -3.71 31.10 12.86
C ASP A 107 -5.15 30.88 12.31
#